data_AF-A0A8T2ZLB6-F1
#
_entry.id   AF-A0A8T2ZLB6-F1
#
_cell.length_a   1.000
_cell.length_b   1.000
_cell.length_c   1.000
_cell.angle_alpha   90.00
_cell.angle_beta   90.00
_cell.angle_gamma   90.00
#
_symmetry.space_group_name_H-M   'P 1'
#
loop_
_entity.id
_entity.type
_entity.pdbx_description
1 polymer ?
#
loop_
_entity_poly.entity_id
_entity_poly.type
_entity_poly.pdbx_seq_one_letter_code
_entity_poly.pdbx_strand_id
1 'polypeptide(L)'
;MGTKSRTNCFYALFFLLVDFQDSVQGRLLLINKPDPNDPAASARWLVSQNSWGVLNTISSDLGGAPFGNVVSFSDGLPGKGSGIPYFYLTTLDPTAKNALQDQRSSFTISEYPLGTCGKKDPENPSCAKITLTGKVCCKVKHLTFILIFGFSVHKNCME
;
A
#
# COMPACT_ATOMS: atom_id res chain seq x y z
N MET A 1 -1.35 57.16 31.06
CA MET A 1 -1.79 56.81 29.69
C MET A 1 -0.79 55.79 29.13
N GLY A 2 -1.04 54.50 29.39
CA GLY A 2 -0.15 53.41 29.00
C GLY A 2 -0.79 52.56 27.91
N THR A 3 -0.15 52.49 26.76
CA THR A 3 -0.48 51.62 25.62
C THR A 3 -0.31 50.15 26.03
N LYS A 4 -1.38 49.35 26.01
CA LYS A 4 -1.30 47.90 26.30
C LYS A 4 -1.76 47.08 25.09
N SER A 5 -0.73 46.56 24.41
CA SER A 5 -0.65 45.25 23.77
C SER A 5 -1.89 44.76 23.00
N ARG A 6 -1.88 45.03 21.69
CA ARG A 6 -2.79 44.44 20.68
C ARG A 6 -2.13 43.25 19.96
N THR A 7 -1.20 42.56 20.61
CA THR A 7 -0.31 41.57 19.96
C THR A 7 -0.64 40.11 20.30
N ASN A 8 -1.67 39.85 21.12
CA ASN A 8 -2.00 38.50 21.60
C ASN A 8 -3.20 37.81 20.92
N CYS A 9 -3.87 38.45 19.96
CA CYS A 9 -4.98 37.82 19.22
C CYS A 9 -4.53 37.16 17.91
N PHE A 10 -3.40 37.61 17.34
CA PHE A 10 -2.91 37.10 16.05
C PHE A 10 -2.26 35.72 16.15
N TYR A 11 -1.63 35.40 17.28
CA TYR A 11 -1.01 34.09 17.49
C TYR A 11 -2.04 32.98 17.70
N ALA A 12 -3.17 33.27 18.34
CA ALA A 12 -4.23 32.28 18.54
C ALA A 12 -4.91 31.87 17.22
N LEU A 13 -5.00 32.78 16.24
CA LEU A 13 -5.55 32.49 14.92
C LEU A 13 -4.58 31.73 14.00
N PHE A 14 -3.27 31.93 14.19
CA PHE A 14 -2.23 31.22 13.43
C PHE A 14 -2.10 29.75 13.85
N PHE A 15 -2.32 29.42 15.12
CA PHE A 15 -2.30 28.03 15.60
C PHE A 15 -3.55 27.22 15.19
N LEU A 16 -4.64 27.87 14.75
CA LEU A 16 -5.82 27.17 14.22
C LEU A 16 -5.73 26.86 12.72
N LEU A 17 -4.65 27.29 12.04
CA LEU A 17 -4.47 27.11 10.59
C LEU A 17 -3.33 26.14 10.21
N VAL A 18 -2.66 25.50 11.18
CA VAL A 18 -1.50 24.62 10.92
C VAL A 18 -1.78 23.13 11.16
N ASP A 19 -3.01 22.75 11.52
CA ASP A 19 -3.43 21.34 11.53
C ASP A 19 -4.43 21.05 10.41
N PHE A 20 -4.10 21.44 9.17
CA PHE A 20 -4.56 20.64 8.04
C PHE A 20 -3.81 19.31 8.15
N GLN A 21 -4.34 18.41 8.99
CA GLN A 21 -4.08 16.99 8.87
C GLN A 21 -4.32 16.68 7.40
N ASP A 22 -3.25 16.37 6.67
CA ASP A 22 -3.36 15.69 5.39
C ASP A 22 -4.22 14.47 5.66
N SER A 23 -5.51 14.59 5.33
CA SER A 23 -6.43 13.48 5.30
C SER A 23 -5.78 12.49 4.36
N VAL A 24 -5.22 11.41 4.91
CA VAL A 24 -4.77 10.28 4.12
C VAL A 24 -6.03 9.85 3.39
N GLN A 25 -6.14 10.22 2.12
CA GLN A 25 -7.26 9.89 1.25
C GLN A 25 -7.34 8.37 1.26
N GLY A 26 -8.12 7.81 2.18
CA GLY A 26 -8.49 6.41 2.19
C GLY A 26 -8.97 6.14 0.77
N ARG A 27 -8.33 5.18 0.11
CA ARG A 27 -8.41 4.94 -1.33
C ARG A 27 -9.85 4.55 -1.71
N LEU A 28 -10.75 5.51 -1.72
CA LEU A 28 -12.14 5.36 -2.15
C LEU A 28 -12.20 5.93 -3.56
N LEU A 29 -11.47 5.27 -4.44
CA LEU A 29 -11.68 5.45 -5.86
C LEU A 29 -13.00 4.78 -6.18
N LEU A 30 -14.03 5.57 -6.48
CA LEU A 30 -15.28 5.08 -7.05
C LEU A 30 -15.03 4.63 -8.50
N ILE A 31 -14.12 3.68 -8.71
CA ILE A 31 -13.93 3.01 -9.99
C ILE A 31 -14.79 1.76 -9.93
N ASN A 32 -15.83 1.73 -10.76
CA ASN A 32 -16.72 0.59 -10.88
C ASN A 32 -15.92 -0.66 -11.25
N LYS A 33 -16.31 -1.79 -10.65
CA LYS A 33 -15.75 -3.10 -11.00
C LYS A 33 -15.90 -3.33 -12.51
N PRO A 34 -14.80 -3.65 -13.24
CA PRO A 34 -14.84 -3.93 -14.66
C PRO A 34 -15.72 -5.13 -15.02
N ASP A 35 -16.01 -5.28 -16.32
CA ASP A 35 -16.66 -6.49 -16.85
C ASP A 35 -15.84 -7.73 -16.45
N PRO A 36 -16.45 -8.74 -15.80
CA PRO A 36 -15.78 -9.99 -15.47
C PRO A 36 -15.15 -10.71 -16.67
N ASN A 37 -15.63 -10.44 -17.89
CA ASN A 37 -15.07 -11.00 -19.13
C ASN A 37 -13.78 -10.30 -19.60
N ASP A 38 -13.41 -9.18 -18.97
CA ASP A 38 -12.11 -8.53 -19.15
C ASP A 38 -11.19 -8.84 -17.95
N PRO A 39 -10.43 -9.95 -18.00
CA PRO A 39 -9.58 -10.36 -16.89
C PRO A 39 -8.43 -9.37 -16.64
N ALA A 40 -7.95 -8.68 -17.68
CA ALA A 40 -6.85 -7.72 -17.57
C ALA A 40 -7.31 -6.44 -16.84
N ALA A 41 -8.46 -5.90 -17.24
CA ALA A 41 -9.07 -4.76 -16.54
C ALA A 41 -9.41 -5.12 -15.10
N SER A 42 -9.99 -6.29 -14.86
CA SER A 42 -10.32 -6.78 -13.52
C SER A 42 -9.08 -6.91 -12.62
N ALA A 43 -7.97 -7.46 -13.13
CA ALA A 43 -6.72 -7.55 -12.39
C ALA A 43 -6.14 -6.16 -12.06
N ARG A 44 -6.12 -5.23 -13.02
CA ARG A 44 -5.62 -3.86 -12.83
C ARG A 44 -6.47 -3.09 -11.83
N TRP A 45 -7.80 -3.23 -11.93
CA TRP A 45 -8.73 -2.67 -10.96
C TRP A 45 -8.43 -3.21 -9.56
N LEU A 46 -8.32 -4.52 -9.39
CA LEU A 46 -8.09 -5.12 -8.08
C LEU A 46 -6.78 -4.65 -7.43
N VAL A 47 -5.70 -4.52 -8.20
CA VAL A 47 -4.43 -3.93 -7.75
C VAL A 47 -4.59 -2.46 -7.34
N SER A 48 -5.35 -1.68 -8.12
CA SER A 48 -5.56 -0.25 -7.87
C SER A 48 -6.53 0.07 -6.73
N GLN A 49 -7.37 -0.89 -6.30
CA GLN A 49 -8.32 -0.70 -5.20
C GLN A 49 -7.77 -1.17 -3.86
N ASN A 50 -6.85 -2.14 -3.86
CA ASN A 50 -6.24 -2.64 -2.63
C ASN A 50 -5.07 -1.76 -2.16
N SER A 51 -4.77 -1.85 -0.87
CA SER A 51 -3.62 -1.21 -0.22
C SER A 51 -2.72 -2.19 0.54
N TRP A 52 -3.12 -3.46 0.61
CA TRP A 52 -2.39 -4.53 1.27
C TRP A 52 -2.65 -5.88 0.59
N GLY A 53 -1.78 -6.85 0.84
CA GLY A 53 -1.94 -8.23 0.38
C GLY A 53 -0.93 -9.17 1.04
N VAL A 54 -0.79 -10.37 0.49
CA VAL A 54 0.17 -11.38 0.97
C VAL A 54 1.30 -11.52 -0.03
N LEU A 55 2.51 -11.15 0.38
CA LEU A 55 3.74 -11.36 -0.39
C LEU A 55 4.40 -12.65 0.07
N ASN A 56 4.55 -13.58 -0.87
CA ASN A 56 5.18 -14.88 -0.65
C ASN A 56 6.61 -14.86 -1.19
N THR A 57 7.53 -15.36 -0.38
CA THR A 57 8.97 -15.50 -0.67
C THR A 57 9.44 -16.89 -0.29
N ILE A 58 10.67 -17.24 -0.66
CA ILE A 58 11.30 -18.51 -0.29
C ILE A 58 12.22 -18.24 0.90
N SER A 59 11.95 -18.89 2.04
CA SER A 59 12.73 -18.66 3.26
C SER A 59 13.95 -19.56 3.33
N SER A 60 15.14 -18.98 3.26
CA SER A 60 16.38 -19.73 3.45
C SER A 60 16.59 -20.18 4.90
N ASP A 61 16.14 -19.36 5.87
CA ASP A 61 16.22 -19.68 7.29
C ASP A 61 15.33 -20.89 7.66
N LEU A 62 14.28 -21.15 6.87
CA LEU A 62 13.38 -22.30 7.01
C LEU A 62 13.64 -23.38 5.94
N GLY A 63 14.87 -23.50 5.45
CA GLY A 63 15.27 -24.58 4.55
C GLY A 63 14.58 -24.56 3.18
N GLY A 64 14.20 -23.38 2.68
CA GLY A 64 13.52 -23.19 1.41
C GLY A 64 11.99 -23.29 1.50
N ALA A 65 11.40 -23.28 2.69
CA ALA A 65 9.95 -23.28 2.84
C ALA A 65 9.31 -22.00 2.26
N PRO A 66 8.10 -22.09 1.68
CA PRO A 66 7.34 -20.91 1.26
C PRO A 66 6.95 -20.09 2.50
N PHE A 67 7.17 -18.79 2.43
CA PHE A 67 6.90 -17.85 3.51
C PHE A 67 6.00 -16.72 3.01
N GLY A 68 4.79 -16.63 3.53
CA GLY A 68 3.83 -15.57 3.22
C GLY A 68 3.77 -14.53 4.33
N ASN A 69 3.90 -13.25 3.96
CA ASN A 69 3.78 -12.13 4.89
C ASN A 69 2.73 -11.12 4.41
N VAL A 70 2.02 -10.51 5.35
CA VAL A 70 1.08 -9.42 5.06
C VAL A 70 1.87 -8.14 4.86
N VAL A 71 1.72 -7.52 3.69
CA VAL A 71 2.46 -6.30 3.34
C VAL A 71 1.51 -5.24 2.80
N SER A 72 1.76 -3.99 3.17
CA SER A 72 1.16 -2.84 2.50
C SER A 72 1.82 -2.62 1.14
N PHE A 73 1.05 -2.17 0.16
CA PHE A 73 1.57 -1.82 -1.16
C PHE A 73 0.79 -0.66 -1.80
N SER A 74 1.38 -0.08 -2.84
CA SER A 74 0.72 0.87 -3.72
C SER A 74 1.20 0.67 -5.15
N ASP A 75 0.31 0.82 -6.12
CA ASP A 75 0.66 0.81 -7.55
C ASP A 75 0.78 2.23 -8.16
N GLY A 76 0.55 3.26 -7.35
CA GLY A 76 0.59 4.66 -7.78
C GLY A 76 -0.47 5.52 -7.09
N LEU A 77 -0.43 6.82 -7.41
CA LEU A 77 -1.39 7.81 -6.88
C LEU A 77 -2.82 7.44 -7.29
N PRO A 78 -3.85 7.86 -6.54
CA PRO A 78 -5.23 7.68 -6.95
C PRO A 78 -5.45 8.19 -8.38
N GLY A 79 -6.00 7.35 -9.26
CA GLY A 79 -6.21 7.66 -10.68
C GLY A 79 -4.95 7.65 -11.57
N LYS A 80 -3.76 7.42 -11.00
CA LYS A 80 -2.47 7.31 -11.71
C LYS A 80 -1.75 6.00 -11.38
N GLY A 81 -2.52 4.96 -11.09
CA GLY A 81 -2.01 3.60 -10.84
C GLY A 81 -1.35 3.02 -12.09
N SER A 82 -0.14 2.50 -11.92
CA SER A 82 0.62 1.85 -13.00
C SER A 82 0.29 0.35 -13.13
N GLY A 83 -0.40 -0.23 -12.14
CA GLY A 83 -0.59 -1.67 -12.00
C GLY A 83 0.66 -2.44 -11.54
N ILE A 84 1.76 -1.76 -11.20
CA ILE A 84 2.98 -2.37 -10.65
C ILE A 84 2.97 -2.21 -9.13
N PRO A 85 2.84 -3.29 -8.34
CA PRO A 85 2.88 -3.20 -6.88
C PRO A 85 4.25 -2.76 -6.39
N TYR A 86 4.30 -1.70 -5.60
CA TYR A 86 5.47 -1.28 -4.85
C TYR A 86 5.25 -1.49 -3.37
N PHE A 87 6.24 -2.12 -2.74
CA PHE A 87 6.26 -2.44 -1.32
C PHE A 87 7.25 -1.52 -0.60
N TYR A 88 6.94 -1.21 0.66
CA TYR A 88 7.89 -0.56 1.56
C TYR A 88 8.25 -1.56 2.65
N LEU A 89 9.35 -2.29 2.43
CA LEU A 89 9.86 -3.32 3.33
C LEU A 89 11.13 -2.81 3.99
N THR A 90 11.49 -3.35 5.15
CA THR A 90 12.79 -3.17 5.84
C THR A 90 13.60 -4.46 5.75
N THR A 91 14.93 -4.39 5.73
CA THR A 91 15.79 -5.60 5.85
C THR A 91 15.63 -6.32 7.18
N LEU A 92 14.97 -5.72 8.17
CA LEU A 92 14.56 -6.40 9.41
C LEU A 92 13.39 -7.38 9.19
N ASP A 93 12.59 -7.18 8.13
CA ASP A 93 11.48 -8.04 7.74
C ASP A 93 12.03 -9.31 7.05
N PRO A 94 11.65 -10.53 7.50
CA PRO A 94 12.06 -11.78 6.87
C PRO A 94 11.77 -11.82 5.37
N THR A 95 10.69 -11.19 4.92
CA THR A 95 10.30 -11.10 3.50
C THR A 95 11.36 -10.39 2.66
N ALA A 96 11.90 -9.28 3.16
CA ALA A 96 12.96 -8.56 2.45
C ALA A 96 14.26 -9.35 2.44
N LYS A 97 14.63 -9.98 3.56
CA LYS A 97 15.81 -10.85 3.64
C LYS A 97 15.72 -12.02 2.66
N ASN A 98 14.57 -12.71 2.65
CA ASN A 98 14.28 -13.80 1.74
C ASN A 98 14.38 -13.35 0.28
N ALA A 99 13.73 -12.23 -0.07
CA ALA A 99 13.72 -11.68 -1.43
C ALA A 99 15.12 -11.23 -1.93
N LEU A 100 16.01 -10.83 -1.03
CA LEU A 100 17.41 -10.50 -1.36
C LEU A 100 18.22 -11.74 -1.74
N GLN A 101 17.89 -12.90 -1.18
CA GLN A 101 18.59 -14.17 -1.44
C GLN A 101 17.98 -14.92 -2.63
N ASP A 102 16.65 -14.99 -2.71
CA ASP A 102 15.91 -15.51 -3.85
C ASP A 102 14.79 -14.54 -4.23
N GLN A 103 14.93 -13.91 -5.38
CA GLN A 103 13.98 -12.90 -5.84
C GLN A 103 12.63 -13.50 -6.26
N ARG A 104 12.53 -14.82 -6.45
CA ARG A 104 11.28 -15.48 -6.85
C ARG A 104 10.21 -15.28 -5.78
N SER A 105 9.07 -14.77 -6.21
CA SER A 105 8.02 -14.34 -5.30
C SER A 105 6.65 -14.43 -5.96
N SER A 106 5.62 -14.46 -5.13
CA SER A 106 4.25 -14.23 -5.59
C SER A 106 3.52 -13.26 -4.67
N PHE A 107 2.63 -12.45 -5.20
CA PHE A 107 1.85 -11.48 -4.45
C PHE A 107 0.37 -11.71 -4.67
N THR A 108 -0.37 -11.99 -3.59
CA THR A 108 -1.79 -12.32 -3.65
C THR A 108 -2.63 -11.23 -3.00
N ILE A 109 -3.69 -10.82 -3.70
CA ILE A 109 -4.68 -9.85 -3.21
C ILE A 109 -6.09 -10.41 -3.41
N SER A 110 -6.98 -10.03 -2.50
CA SER A 110 -8.39 -10.42 -2.51
C SER A 110 -9.27 -9.17 -2.67
N GLU A 111 -10.41 -9.31 -3.33
CA GLU A 111 -11.46 -8.30 -3.39
C GLU A 111 -12.24 -8.22 -2.07
N TYR A 112 -12.25 -9.29 -1.28
CA TYR A 112 -13.09 -9.39 -0.09
C TYR A 112 -12.90 -8.24 0.92
N PRO A 113 -11.66 -7.79 1.24
CA PRO A 113 -11.44 -6.66 2.13
C PRO A 113 -12.01 -5.32 1.63
N LEU A 114 -12.32 -5.21 0.33
CA LEU A 114 -12.94 -4.02 -0.26
C LEU A 114 -14.44 -3.92 0.05
N GLY A 115 -15.06 -5.00 0.55
CA GLY A 115 -16.50 -5.05 0.85
C GLY A 115 -17.41 -5.16 -0.38
N THR A 116 -16.86 -5.22 -1.60
CA THR A 116 -17.63 -5.28 -2.85
C THR A 116 -18.19 -6.68 -3.16
N CYS A 117 -17.75 -7.72 -2.43
CA CYS A 117 -18.23 -9.09 -2.62
C CYS A 117 -19.63 -9.35 -2.02
N GLY A 118 -20.18 -8.43 -1.23
CA GLY A 118 -21.47 -8.59 -0.55
C GLY A 118 -21.41 -9.68 0.53
N LYS A 119 -22.39 -10.60 0.53
CA LYS A 119 -22.46 -11.73 1.48
C LYS A 119 -21.76 -13.01 0.98
N LYS A 120 -21.06 -12.94 -0.15
CA LYS A 120 -20.40 -14.11 -0.74
C LYS A 120 -19.12 -14.43 0.04
N ASP A 121 -18.80 -15.70 0.12
CA ASP A 121 -17.54 -16.18 0.69
C ASP A 121 -16.33 -15.65 -0.11
N PRO A 122 -15.17 -15.35 0.53
CA PRO A 122 -13.96 -14.92 -0.15
C PRO A 122 -13.44 -15.88 -1.23
N GLU A 123 -13.80 -17.16 -1.17
CA GLU A 123 -13.43 -18.17 -2.18
C GLU A 123 -14.42 -18.26 -3.35
N ASN A 124 -15.58 -17.60 -3.25
CA ASN A 124 -16.54 -17.57 -4.33
C ASN A 124 -15.91 -16.94 -5.59
N PRO A 125 -15.99 -17.56 -6.78
CA PRO A 125 -15.37 -17.02 -8.01
C PRO A 125 -15.85 -15.62 -8.41
N SER A 126 -17.03 -15.19 -7.95
CA SER A 126 -17.53 -13.83 -8.18
C SER A 126 -16.83 -12.77 -7.31
N CYS A 127 -16.18 -13.19 -6.22
CA CYS A 127 -15.29 -12.38 -5.38
C CYS A 127 -13.86 -12.58 -5.88
N ALA A 128 -13.34 -11.58 -6.61
CA ALA A 128 -12.09 -11.73 -7.33
C ALA A 128 -10.91 -11.88 -6.37
N LYS A 129 -9.93 -12.68 -6.80
CA LYS A 129 -8.61 -12.76 -6.20
C LYS A 129 -7.59 -12.97 -7.30
N ILE A 130 -6.40 -12.41 -7.15
CA ILE A 130 -5.31 -12.61 -8.10
C ILE A 130 -4.03 -12.92 -7.37
N THR A 131 -3.19 -13.72 -8.00
CA THR A 131 -1.81 -13.98 -7.57
C THR A 131 -0.88 -13.57 -8.71
N LEU A 132 -0.11 -12.50 -8.48
CA LEU A 132 0.93 -12.04 -9.37
C LEU A 132 2.21 -12.81 -9.07
N THR A 133 2.76 -13.52 -10.04
CA THR A 133 4.02 -14.27 -9.86
C THR A 133 5.15 -13.56 -10.60
N GLY A 134 6.31 -13.43 -9.97
CA GLY A 134 7.44 -12.74 -10.58
C GLY A 134 8.65 -12.64 -9.68
N LYS A 135 9.44 -11.59 -9.89
CA LYS A 135 10.61 -11.28 -9.08
C LYS A 135 10.42 -9.97 -8.33
N VAL A 136 10.70 -9.97 -7.03
CA VAL A 136 10.81 -8.72 -6.26
C VAL A 136 12.17 -8.11 -6.54
N CYS A 137 12.17 -6.93 -7.18
CA CYS A 137 13.38 -6.17 -7.43
C CYS A 137 13.52 -5.08 -6.38
N CYS A 138 14.60 -5.10 -5.59
CA CYS A 138 14.94 -3.99 -4.71
C CYS A 138 15.24 -2.75 -5.55
N LYS A 139 14.48 -1.67 -5.31
CA LYS A 139 14.71 -0.36 -5.91
C LYS A 139 14.92 0.63 -4.77
N VAL A 140 16.03 1.36 -4.82
CA VAL A 140 16.25 2.51 -3.96
C VAL A 140 15.25 3.59 -4.40
N LYS A 141 14.22 3.84 -3.59
CA LYS A 141 13.25 4.90 -3.83
C LYS A 141 13.38 5.99 -2.77
N HIS A 142 13.32 7.23 -3.23
CA HIS A 142 13.42 8.41 -2.37
C HIS A 142 12.23 8.53 -1.41
N LEU A 143 12.43 9.19 -0.26
CA LEU A 143 11.45 9.40 0.82
C LEU A 143 10.06 9.90 0.34
N THR A 144 10.02 10.54 -0.82
CA THR A 144 8.80 11.07 -1.46
C THR A 144 7.75 9.98 -1.73
N PHE A 145 8.16 8.73 -2.00
CA PHE A 145 7.23 7.62 -2.21
C PHE A 145 6.46 7.28 -0.91
N ILE A 146 7.08 7.48 0.25
CA ILE A 146 6.54 7.09 1.56
C ILE A 146 5.44 8.06 2.00
N LEU A 147 5.72 9.36 1.90
CA LEU A 147 4.79 10.44 2.28
C LEU A 147 3.54 10.45 1.40
N ILE A 148 3.68 10.16 0.10
CA ILE A 148 2.58 10.21 -0.86
C ILE A 148 1.60 9.03 -0.69
N PHE A 149 2.09 7.86 -0.25
CA PHE A 149 1.29 6.63 -0.20
C PHE A 149 0.83 6.23 1.20
N GLY A 150 1.03 7.09 2.21
CA GLY A 150 0.53 6.85 3.56
C GLY A 150 1.15 5.63 4.25
N PHE A 151 2.35 5.21 3.84
CA PHE A 151 3.07 4.16 4.55
C PHE A 151 3.55 4.73 5.89
N SER A 152 3.06 4.18 7.00
CA SER A 152 3.56 4.53 8.33
C SER A 152 5.05 4.18 8.40
N VAL A 153 5.89 5.20 8.61
CA VAL A 153 7.34 5.08 8.54
C VAL A 153 7.86 4.47 9.83
N HIS A 154 8.42 3.26 9.75
CA HIS A 154 9.67 3.01 10.45
C HIS A 154 10.80 3.18 9.43
N LYS A 155 11.68 4.15 9.68
CA LYS A 155 12.91 4.34 8.92
C LYS A 155 13.68 3.03 8.97
N ASN A 156 14.28 2.63 7.85
CA ASN A 156 15.34 1.61 7.66
C ASN A 156 14.99 0.60 6.58
N CYS A 157 15.02 1.05 5.34
CA CYS A 157 15.40 0.17 4.24
C CYS A 157 16.33 0.93 3.29
N MET A 158 17.41 1.43 3.86
CA MET A 158 18.59 1.87 3.13
C MET A 158 19.77 1.56 4.04
N GLU A 159 20.40 0.44 3.80
CA GLU A 159 21.86 0.39 3.84
C GLU A 159 22.31 0.02 2.43
#